data_AF-A0A7Y2AI43-F1
#
_entry.id   AF-A0A7Y2AI43-F1
#
_cell.length_a   1.000
_cell.length_b   1.000
_cell.length_c   1.000
_cell.angle_alpha   90.00
_cell.angle_beta   90.00
_cell.angle_gamma   90.00
#
_symmetry.space_group_name_H-M   'P 1'
#
loop_
_entity.id
_entity.type
_entity.pdbx_description
1 polymer ?
#
loop_
_entity_poly.entity_id
_entity_poly.type
_entity_poly.pdbx_seq_one_letter_code
_entity_poly.pdbx_strand_id
1 'polypeptide(L)'
;MSIRWFLILIAIALFPWDASVAVAQAPIAQPPKVQPPIAQQAVAQAPVAQQALAQAPAKAKPRMWEANWSWEDVQIGKLLDRLESIGVGVPIDADGKVSVDLAVSIPIGNLRASDQYRAQGLIRSQRLRVERLVLDDFAAALDLRDGVLSVERLRGKLGTPESPGQGQLSGDASLQLSPLGDLQASLSADSIEIGPLYDVYQKATQSGSTSDASGKVTGKIQFRSPVQQIAEITKWNMTADVKVTELIVGDRPAYDIATGPLKIQNGEVLARDFQLSLSQSPDDHLSLAVHAELLGRQRFNIGCIGNDVPLEQIASLFLDNQSQWAVGLMDLNVNATGELAAKQWRVDGQIASPDLQIAGVQLGLIEHEVLFDQRSLRLSPLGLDATDDTAADDTADSAVTGGLSEEGQNVVIGSVQADYVIDDTSILLQQLNADLFAGSISGSARIATQPTGQHQVDLKWRDLSPTFNTRNFSPV
;
A
#
# COMPACT_ATOMS: atom_id res chain seq x y z
N MET A 1 -0.12 20.77 -8.09
CA MET A 1 0.61 19.82 -7.25
C MET A 1 -0.41 19.26 -6.29
N SER A 2 -1.35 18.55 -6.91
CA SER A 2 -2.24 17.62 -6.24
C SER A 2 -1.41 16.71 -5.36
N ILE A 3 -2.00 16.25 -4.27
CA ILE A 3 -1.56 15.26 -3.29
C ILE A 3 -1.05 13.98 -4.00
N ARG A 4 0.11 14.10 -4.65
CA ARG A 4 0.93 13.03 -5.21
C ARG A 4 2.08 12.68 -4.26
N TRP A 5 2.35 13.54 -3.28
CA TRP A 5 3.44 13.40 -2.32
C TRP A 5 3.11 12.51 -1.12
N PHE A 6 1.84 12.18 -0.91
CA PHE A 6 1.44 11.16 0.06
C PHE A 6 1.42 9.72 -0.52
N LEU A 7 1.71 9.58 -1.82
CA LEU A 7 1.64 8.31 -2.57
C LEU A 7 2.81 7.35 -2.30
N ILE A 8 3.82 7.74 -1.53
CA ILE A 8 5.01 6.89 -1.29
C ILE A 8 4.94 6.16 0.05
N LEU A 9 4.05 6.57 0.97
CA LEU A 9 3.80 5.83 2.20
C LEU A 9 2.97 4.55 1.97
N ILE A 10 2.44 4.37 0.76
CA ILE A 10 1.45 3.35 0.36
C ILE A 10 1.76 2.89 -1.09
N ALA A 11 2.98 2.45 -1.36
CA ALA A 11 3.20 1.49 -2.46
C ALA A 11 2.71 0.08 -2.07
N ILE A 12 2.07 -0.08 -0.91
CA ILE A 12 1.44 -1.29 -0.39
C ILE A 12 0.18 -0.81 0.35
N ALA A 13 -0.96 -0.62 -0.30
CA ALA A 13 -1.72 -1.69 -0.93
C ALA A 13 -1.58 -1.80 -2.47
N LEU A 14 -0.39 -1.45 -2.96
CA LEU A 14 0.20 -1.72 -4.26
C LEU A 14 -0.18 -0.82 -5.42
N PHE A 15 -1.22 0.00 -5.33
CA PHE A 15 -1.47 0.91 -6.42
C PHE A 15 -2.41 2.12 -6.14
N PRO A 16 -2.27 3.27 -6.87
CA PRO A 16 -3.05 4.49 -6.62
C PRO A 16 -4.46 4.51 -7.23
N TRP A 17 -5.52 4.46 -6.41
CA TRP A 17 -6.89 4.71 -6.84
C TRP A 17 -7.20 6.21 -6.85
N ASP A 18 -7.62 6.75 -8.00
CA ASP A 18 -8.13 8.13 -8.12
C ASP A 18 -9.59 8.18 -7.60
N ALA A 19 -9.82 8.89 -6.49
CA ALA A 19 -11.13 8.99 -5.82
C ALA A 19 -12.19 9.80 -6.61
N SER A 20 -11.95 10.09 -7.90
CA SER A 20 -12.76 10.97 -8.74
C SER A 20 -13.96 10.30 -9.45
N VAL A 21 -14.27 9.02 -9.20
CA VAL A 21 -15.46 8.40 -9.81
C VAL A 21 -16.70 8.86 -9.04
N ALA A 22 -17.37 9.89 -9.59
CA ALA A 22 -18.66 10.37 -9.12
C ALA A 22 -19.71 9.25 -9.20
N VAL A 23 -19.95 8.58 -8.08
CA VAL A 23 -21.13 7.71 -7.93
C VAL A 23 -22.36 8.62 -7.94
N ALA A 24 -23.16 8.53 -8.99
CA ALA A 24 -24.46 9.18 -9.06
C ALA A 24 -25.29 8.76 -7.84
N GLN A 25 -25.51 9.69 -6.91
CA GLN A 25 -26.34 9.46 -5.72
C GLN A 25 -27.77 9.16 -6.18
N ALA A 26 -28.20 7.91 -6.03
CA ALA A 26 -29.62 7.59 -6.11
C ALA A 26 -30.38 8.34 -5.00
N PRO A 27 -31.61 8.81 -5.26
CA PRO A 27 -32.38 9.58 -4.29
C PRO A 27 -32.61 8.76 -3.01
N ILE A 28 -32.17 9.34 -1.89
CA ILE A 28 -32.31 8.78 -0.55
C ILE A 28 -33.80 8.69 -0.22
N ALA A 29 -34.31 7.47 -0.06
CA ALA A 29 -35.64 7.22 0.45
C ALA A 29 -35.76 7.72 1.89
N GLN A 30 -36.90 8.34 2.22
CA GLN A 30 -37.19 8.93 3.52
C GLN A 30 -37.00 7.90 4.67
N PRO A 31 -36.41 8.32 5.81
CA PRO A 31 -36.26 7.45 6.96
C PRO A 31 -37.62 7.00 7.52
N PRO A 32 -37.77 5.73 7.94
CA PRO A 32 -38.99 5.25 8.56
C PRO A 32 -39.28 6.00 9.87
N LYS A 33 -40.55 6.37 10.06
CA LYS A 33 -41.05 7.03 11.27
C LYS A 33 -40.76 6.16 12.51
N VAL A 34 -40.04 6.73 13.46
CA VAL A 34 -39.76 6.17 14.79
C VAL A 34 -41.08 5.89 15.51
N GLN A 35 -41.34 4.62 15.83
CA GLN A 35 -42.44 4.23 16.71
C GLN A 35 -42.04 4.42 18.18
N PRO A 36 -42.96 4.87 19.04
CA PRO A 36 -42.70 5.08 20.47
C PRO A 36 -42.44 3.76 21.23
N PRO A 37 -41.73 3.84 22.38
CA PRO A 37 -41.33 2.68 23.16
C PRO A 37 -42.56 1.96 23.74
N ILE A 38 -42.69 0.67 23.40
CA ILE A 38 -43.73 -0.20 23.96
C ILE A 38 -43.29 -0.60 25.37
N ALA A 39 -44.15 -0.34 26.35
CA ALA A 39 -43.96 -0.67 27.75
C ALA A 39 -43.76 -2.18 27.95
N GLN A 40 -42.75 -2.52 28.75
CA GLN A 40 -42.48 -3.89 29.21
C GLN A 40 -43.63 -4.37 30.10
N GLN A 41 -44.51 -5.19 29.54
CA GLN A 41 -45.47 -5.98 30.31
C GLN A 41 -44.77 -7.23 30.86
N ALA A 42 -44.80 -7.37 32.18
CA ALA A 42 -44.39 -8.58 32.89
C ALA A 42 -45.25 -9.77 32.46
N VAL A 43 -44.63 -10.74 31.79
CA VAL A 43 -45.30 -11.95 31.32
C VAL A 43 -45.26 -12.99 32.44
N ALA A 44 -46.44 -13.35 32.94
CA ALA A 44 -46.63 -14.45 33.86
C ALA A 44 -46.22 -15.79 33.21
N GLN A 45 -45.46 -16.60 33.95
CA GLN A 45 -45.02 -17.93 33.52
C GLN A 45 -46.23 -18.86 33.40
N ALA A 46 -46.64 -19.14 32.16
CA ALA A 46 -47.59 -20.20 31.85
C ALA A 46 -46.89 -21.56 31.85
N PRO A 47 -47.57 -22.64 32.26
CA PRO A 47 -47.00 -23.98 32.31
C PRO A 47 -46.66 -24.48 30.90
N VAL A 48 -45.42 -24.95 30.75
CA VAL A 48 -44.87 -25.51 29.50
C VAL A 48 -45.60 -26.81 29.17
N ALA A 49 -46.65 -26.71 28.35
CA ALA A 49 -47.21 -27.87 27.69
C ALA A 49 -46.17 -28.41 26.70
N GLN A 50 -45.72 -29.65 26.94
CA GLN A 50 -44.93 -30.45 26.01
C GLN A 50 -45.78 -30.70 24.74
N GLN A 51 -45.83 -29.72 23.85
CA GLN A 51 -46.26 -29.92 22.47
C GLN A 51 -45.22 -30.82 21.82
N ALA A 52 -45.59 -32.08 21.60
CA ALA A 52 -44.87 -32.98 20.73
C ALA A 52 -44.64 -32.26 19.39
N LEU A 53 -43.39 -31.89 19.13
CA LEU A 53 -42.94 -31.33 17.86
C LEU A 53 -43.25 -32.36 16.78
N ALA A 54 -44.40 -32.20 16.13
CA ALA A 54 -44.75 -32.95 14.93
C ALA A 54 -43.60 -32.74 13.95
N GLN A 55 -42.83 -33.82 13.70
CA GLN A 55 -41.70 -33.80 12.80
C GLN A 55 -42.21 -33.29 11.45
N ALA A 56 -41.74 -32.10 11.04
CA ALA A 56 -42.07 -31.55 9.75
C ALA A 56 -41.72 -32.62 8.69
N PRO A 57 -42.63 -32.92 7.76
CA PRO A 57 -42.42 -33.99 6.78
C PRO A 57 -41.08 -33.77 6.07
N ALA A 58 -40.26 -34.82 6.02
CA ALA A 58 -38.98 -34.77 5.35
C ALA A 58 -39.20 -34.29 3.90
N LYS A 59 -38.57 -33.17 3.53
CA LYS A 59 -38.67 -32.64 2.16
C LYS A 59 -38.21 -33.73 1.20
N ALA A 60 -39.06 -34.09 0.24
CA ALA A 60 -38.73 -35.08 -0.77
C ALA A 60 -37.44 -34.65 -1.51
N LYS A 61 -36.48 -35.57 -1.66
CA LYS A 61 -35.24 -35.31 -2.40
C LYS A 61 -35.59 -34.95 -3.85
N PRO A 62 -35.07 -33.84 -4.41
CA PRO A 62 -35.36 -33.48 -5.79
C PRO A 62 -34.84 -34.57 -6.75
N ARG A 63 -35.58 -34.82 -7.82
CA ARG A 63 -35.16 -35.75 -8.87
C ARG A 63 -34.09 -35.08 -9.72
N MET A 64 -32.89 -35.65 -9.78
CA MET A 64 -31.77 -35.10 -10.55
C MET A 64 -31.63 -35.83 -11.89
N TRP A 65 -31.31 -35.08 -12.95
CA TRP A 65 -30.76 -35.61 -14.20
C TRP A 65 -29.25 -35.53 -14.12
N GLU A 66 -28.57 -36.64 -14.35
CA GLU A 66 -27.10 -36.71 -14.31
C GLU A 66 -26.55 -36.86 -15.72
N ALA A 67 -25.51 -36.08 -16.04
CA ALA A 67 -24.80 -36.16 -17.30
C ALA A 67 -23.30 -35.99 -17.08
N ASN A 68 -22.51 -36.74 -17.83
CA ASN A 68 -21.06 -36.56 -17.89
C ASN A 68 -20.73 -35.92 -19.24
N TRP A 69 -20.04 -34.80 -19.18
CA TRP A 69 -19.60 -34.04 -20.34
C TRP A 69 -18.06 -34.02 -20.36
N SER A 70 -17.49 -34.34 -21.51
CA SER A 70 -16.05 -34.21 -21.73
C SER A 70 -15.88 -33.48 -23.05
N TRP A 71 -15.09 -32.42 -23.02
CA TRP A 71 -14.75 -31.64 -24.20
C TRP A 71 -13.24 -31.42 -24.21
N GLU A 72 -12.66 -31.58 -25.39
CA GLU A 72 -11.25 -31.35 -25.62
C GLU A 72 -11.09 -30.10 -26.49
N ASP A 73 -10.09 -29.28 -26.17
CA ASP A 73 -9.67 -28.14 -26.99
C ASP A 73 -10.78 -27.14 -27.34
N VAL A 74 -11.70 -26.91 -26.41
CA VAL A 74 -12.77 -25.91 -26.57
C VAL A 74 -12.16 -24.52 -26.60
N GLN A 75 -12.46 -23.75 -27.64
CA GLN A 75 -12.05 -22.34 -27.72
C GLN A 75 -12.91 -21.51 -26.75
N ILE A 76 -12.29 -20.99 -25.68
CA ILE A 76 -13.03 -20.31 -24.60
C ILE A 76 -13.68 -19.01 -25.09
N GLY A 77 -13.04 -18.24 -25.97
CA GLY A 77 -13.65 -17.03 -26.54
C GLY A 77 -14.98 -17.32 -27.24
N LYS A 78 -15.03 -18.37 -28.07
CA LYS A 78 -16.29 -18.81 -28.72
C LYS A 78 -17.34 -19.30 -27.72
N LEU A 79 -16.92 -19.85 -26.58
CA LEU A 79 -17.84 -20.24 -25.53
C LEU A 79 -18.43 -19.01 -24.84
N LEU A 80 -17.59 -18.02 -24.53
CA LEU A 80 -18.03 -16.75 -23.96
C LEU A 80 -19.00 -16.00 -24.90
N ASP A 81 -18.70 -15.90 -26.19
CA ASP A 81 -19.60 -15.30 -27.19
C ASP A 81 -20.98 -15.99 -27.20
N ARG A 82 -20.99 -17.33 -27.07
CA ARG A 82 -22.23 -18.11 -27.02
C ARG A 82 -22.99 -17.89 -25.72
N LEU A 83 -22.30 -17.81 -24.59
CA LEU A 83 -22.91 -17.49 -23.30
C LEU A 83 -23.52 -16.08 -23.32
N GLU A 84 -22.81 -15.11 -23.90
CA GLU A 84 -23.33 -13.76 -24.06
C GLU A 84 -24.59 -13.76 -24.96
N SER A 85 -24.61 -14.54 -26.04
CA SER A 85 -25.77 -14.66 -26.93
C SER A 85 -27.04 -15.20 -26.24
N ILE A 86 -26.90 -15.90 -25.12
CA ILE A 86 -28.02 -16.37 -24.29
C ILE A 86 -28.28 -15.47 -23.06
N GLY A 87 -27.67 -14.28 -23.02
CA GLY A 87 -27.83 -13.30 -21.95
C GLY A 87 -26.94 -13.52 -20.73
N VAL A 88 -25.93 -14.39 -20.83
CA VAL A 88 -24.94 -14.66 -19.78
C VAL A 88 -23.61 -14.01 -20.17
N GLY A 89 -23.52 -12.68 -19.97
CA GLY A 89 -22.27 -11.95 -20.19
C GLY A 89 -21.29 -12.19 -19.04
N VAL A 90 -20.04 -12.54 -19.37
CA VAL A 90 -18.94 -12.59 -18.39
C VAL A 90 -18.03 -11.40 -18.67
N PRO A 91 -17.81 -10.48 -17.72
CA PRO A 91 -17.06 -9.24 -17.96
C PRO A 91 -15.54 -9.48 -17.89
N ILE A 92 -15.05 -10.53 -18.56
CA ILE A 92 -13.64 -10.86 -18.69
C ILE A 92 -13.36 -11.29 -20.12
N ASP A 93 -12.29 -10.75 -20.71
CA ASP A 93 -11.79 -11.23 -21.99
C ASP A 93 -10.97 -12.49 -21.74
N ALA A 94 -11.42 -13.66 -22.24
CA ALA A 94 -10.63 -14.88 -22.16
C ALA A 94 -10.47 -15.54 -23.53
N ASP A 95 -9.29 -16.11 -23.77
CA ASP A 95 -8.93 -16.76 -25.03
C ASP A 95 -8.01 -17.96 -24.78
N GLY A 96 -7.97 -18.89 -25.73
CA GLY A 96 -7.23 -20.14 -25.61
C GLY A 96 -8.12 -21.39 -25.70
N LYS A 97 -7.47 -22.55 -25.59
CA LYS A 97 -8.11 -23.86 -25.66
C LYS A 97 -8.21 -24.47 -24.27
N VAL A 98 -9.39 -24.92 -23.89
CA VAL A 98 -9.63 -25.58 -22.60
C VAL A 98 -10.17 -26.98 -22.82
N SER A 99 -9.65 -27.94 -22.06
CA SER A 99 -10.22 -29.28 -21.95
C SER A 99 -10.94 -29.38 -20.61
N VAL A 100 -12.16 -29.89 -20.65
CA VAL A 100 -13.11 -29.85 -19.54
C VAL A 100 -13.75 -31.22 -19.38
N ASP A 101 -13.62 -31.78 -18.18
CA ASP A 101 -14.29 -33.02 -17.77
C ASP A 101 -15.27 -32.68 -16.64
N LEU A 102 -16.58 -32.71 -16.89
CA LEU A 102 -17.63 -32.29 -15.94
C LEU A 102 -18.69 -33.37 -15.74
N ALA A 103 -19.01 -33.66 -14.48
CA ALA A 103 -20.21 -34.37 -14.06
C ALA A 103 -21.24 -33.34 -13.59
N VAL A 104 -22.39 -33.26 -14.27
CA VAL A 104 -23.43 -32.26 -14.01
C VAL A 104 -24.71 -32.94 -13.53
N SER A 105 -25.32 -32.39 -12.49
CA SER A 105 -26.64 -32.80 -12.00
C SER A 105 -27.63 -31.64 -12.07
N ILE A 106 -28.72 -31.81 -12.83
CA ILE A 106 -29.75 -30.80 -13.06
C ILE A 106 -31.07 -31.23 -12.37
N PRO A 107 -31.71 -30.38 -11.56
CA PRO A 107 -32.96 -30.70 -10.89
C PRO A 107 -34.15 -30.78 -11.88
N ILE A 108 -34.61 -31.99 -12.20
CA ILE A 108 -35.81 -32.24 -13.01
C ILE A 108 -37.04 -31.94 -12.15
N GLY A 109 -37.50 -30.70 -12.20
CA GLY A 109 -38.67 -30.23 -11.45
C GLY A 109 -38.51 -28.83 -10.89
N ASN A 110 -37.27 -28.32 -10.84
CA ASN A 110 -37.01 -26.96 -10.38
C ASN A 110 -35.80 -26.33 -11.09
N LEU A 111 -35.90 -26.13 -12.41
CA LEU A 111 -34.83 -25.54 -13.24
C LEU A 111 -34.49 -24.08 -12.87
N ARG A 112 -35.27 -23.45 -11.98
CA ARG A 112 -34.99 -22.08 -11.51
C ARG A 112 -34.26 -22.05 -10.17
N ALA A 113 -34.18 -23.18 -9.46
CA ALA A 113 -33.43 -23.28 -8.21
C ALA A 113 -31.95 -23.46 -8.52
N SER A 114 -31.26 -22.35 -8.76
CA SER A 114 -29.82 -22.31 -9.06
C SER A 114 -28.97 -22.94 -7.96
N ASP A 115 -29.44 -22.94 -6.71
CA ASP A 115 -28.84 -23.60 -5.56
C ASP A 115 -28.89 -25.14 -5.65
N GLN A 116 -29.79 -25.71 -6.46
CA GLN A 116 -29.91 -27.17 -6.62
C GLN A 116 -29.02 -27.75 -7.72
N TYR A 117 -28.44 -26.91 -8.57
CA TYR A 117 -27.50 -27.35 -9.59
C TYR A 117 -26.22 -27.88 -8.96
N ARG A 118 -25.70 -28.99 -9.50
CA ARG A 118 -24.41 -29.54 -9.10
C ARG A 118 -23.53 -29.72 -10.33
N ALA A 119 -22.26 -29.36 -10.21
CA ALA A 119 -21.28 -29.65 -11.25
C ALA A 119 -19.94 -29.92 -10.60
N GLN A 120 -19.30 -31.03 -10.93
CA GLN A 120 -17.97 -31.34 -10.44
C GLN A 120 -17.07 -31.70 -11.62
N GLY A 121 -15.84 -31.20 -11.64
CA GLY A 121 -14.97 -31.52 -12.76
C GLY A 121 -13.57 -30.96 -12.68
N LEU A 122 -12.88 -31.07 -13.81
CA LEU A 122 -11.51 -30.63 -13.99
C LEU A 122 -11.41 -29.82 -15.27
N ILE A 123 -10.83 -28.62 -15.15
CA ILE A 123 -10.51 -27.76 -16.27
C ILE A 123 -9.00 -27.74 -16.44
N ARG A 124 -8.54 -27.86 -17.69
CA ARG A 124 -7.12 -27.77 -18.05
C ARG A 124 -6.94 -26.89 -19.28
N SER A 125 -5.83 -26.18 -19.35
CA SER A 125 -5.39 -25.48 -20.55
C SER A 125 -3.87 -25.50 -20.63
N GLN A 126 -3.32 -25.75 -21.81
CA GLN A 126 -1.88 -25.57 -22.02
C GLN A 126 -1.49 -24.10 -21.96
N ARG A 127 -2.36 -23.22 -22.46
CA ARG A 127 -2.18 -21.78 -22.52
C ARG A 127 -3.54 -21.10 -22.52
N LEU A 128 -3.89 -20.49 -21.41
CA LEU A 128 -5.11 -19.73 -21.22
C LEU A 128 -4.75 -18.26 -21.09
N ARG A 129 -5.32 -17.41 -21.93
CA ARG A 129 -5.19 -15.96 -21.81
C ARG A 129 -6.44 -15.42 -21.12
N VAL A 130 -6.25 -14.65 -20.07
CA VAL A 130 -7.30 -13.90 -19.38
C VAL A 130 -6.84 -12.45 -19.33
N GLU A 131 -7.56 -11.57 -20.03
CA GLU A 131 -7.13 -10.20 -20.30
C GLU A 131 -5.75 -10.18 -21.00
N ARG A 132 -4.76 -9.56 -20.34
CA ARG A 132 -3.35 -9.52 -20.76
C ARG A 132 -2.49 -10.57 -20.05
N LEU A 133 -3.07 -11.31 -19.11
CA LEU A 133 -2.36 -12.36 -18.38
C LEU A 133 -2.43 -13.66 -19.16
N VAL A 134 -1.32 -14.36 -19.22
CA VAL A 134 -1.26 -15.71 -19.77
C VAL A 134 -0.95 -16.69 -18.66
N LEU A 135 -1.77 -17.72 -18.56
CA LEU A 135 -1.62 -18.86 -17.67
C LEU A 135 -1.19 -20.07 -18.51
N ASP A 136 0.09 -20.39 -18.45
CA ASP A 136 0.63 -21.62 -19.03
C ASP A 136 0.40 -22.80 -18.06
N ASP A 137 0.17 -24.00 -18.60
CA ASP A 137 -0.06 -25.22 -17.81
C ASP A 137 -1.20 -25.09 -16.77
N PHE A 138 -2.24 -24.32 -17.10
CA PHE A 138 -3.39 -24.08 -16.22
C PHE A 138 -4.16 -25.38 -15.91
N ALA A 139 -4.44 -25.62 -14.63
CA ALA A 139 -5.38 -26.65 -14.21
C ALA A 139 -6.10 -26.25 -12.91
N ALA A 140 -7.38 -26.60 -12.81
CA ALA A 140 -8.17 -26.40 -11.60
C ALA A 140 -9.31 -27.42 -11.51
N ALA A 141 -9.60 -27.90 -10.31
CA ALA A 141 -10.80 -28.69 -10.03
C ALA A 141 -11.96 -27.76 -9.68
N LEU A 142 -13.15 -28.05 -10.19
CA LEU A 142 -14.37 -27.29 -9.91
C LEU A 142 -15.37 -28.14 -9.14
N ASP A 143 -16.03 -27.55 -8.14
CA ASP A 143 -17.22 -28.11 -7.48
C ASP A 143 -18.26 -26.99 -7.28
N LEU A 144 -19.33 -27.01 -8.07
CA LEU A 144 -20.53 -26.22 -7.86
C LEU A 144 -21.52 -27.05 -7.05
N ARG A 145 -21.84 -26.58 -5.85
CA ARG A 145 -22.77 -27.26 -4.96
C ARG A 145 -23.51 -26.26 -4.08
N ASP A 146 -24.82 -26.46 -3.94
CA ASP A 146 -25.66 -25.69 -3.02
C ASP A 146 -25.52 -24.16 -3.26
N GLY A 147 -25.37 -23.78 -4.53
CA GLY A 147 -25.18 -22.39 -4.96
C GLY A 147 -23.77 -21.81 -4.77
N VAL A 148 -22.78 -22.61 -4.36
CA VAL A 148 -21.38 -22.19 -4.17
C VAL A 148 -20.50 -22.87 -5.21
N LEU A 149 -19.79 -22.07 -6.01
CA LEU A 149 -18.75 -22.53 -6.92
C LEU A 149 -17.41 -22.52 -6.18
N SER A 150 -16.82 -23.69 -5.99
CA SER A 150 -15.47 -23.87 -5.43
C SER A 150 -14.49 -24.23 -6.54
N VAL A 151 -13.35 -23.56 -6.54
CA VAL A 151 -12.19 -23.80 -7.38
C VAL A 151 -11.09 -24.31 -6.46
N GLU A 152 -10.71 -25.56 -6.64
CA GLU A 152 -9.67 -26.21 -5.85
C GLU A 152 -8.43 -26.49 -6.68
N ARG A 153 -7.27 -26.54 -6.01
CA ARG A 153 -6.01 -26.96 -6.63
C ARG A 153 -5.73 -26.18 -7.92
N LEU A 154 -6.07 -24.89 -7.92
CA LEU A 154 -5.69 -23.97 -8.98
C LEU A 154 -4.18 -24.00 -9.08
N ARG A 155 -3.67 -24.18 -10.29
CA ARG A 155 -2.24 -24.04 -10.61
C ARG A 155 -2.06 -23.54 -12.02
N GLY A 156 -0.99 -22.79 -12.25
CA GLY A 156 -0.56 -22.36 -13.57
C GLY A 156 0.73 -21.55 -13.45
N LYS A 157 1.35 -21.26 -14.59
CA LYS A 157 2.47 -20.33 -14.66
C LYS A 157 2.00 -19.01 -15.25
N LEU A 158 2.23 -17.91 -14.55
CA LEU A 158 1.76 -16.60 -14.97
C LEU A 158 2.83 -15.89 -15.82
N GLY A 159 2.44 -15.40 -16.99
CA GLY A 159 3.26 -14.62 -17.90
C GLY A 159 2.41 -13.68 -18.78
N THR A 160 2.94 -13.30 -19.93
CA THR A 160 2.31 -12.42 -20.92
C THR A 160 2.25 -13.07 -22.30
N PRO A 161 1.56 -12.44 -23.27
CA PRO A 161 1.68 -12.83 -24.66
C PRO A 161 3.13 -12.81 -25.16
N GLU A 162 3.93 -11.85 -24.69
CA GLU A 162 5.32 -11.62 -25.12
C GLU A 162 6.35 -12.50 -24.37
N SER A 163 6.08 -12.84 -23.10
CA SER A 163 6.97 -13.63 -22.25
C SER A 163 6.21 -14.83 -21.64
N PRO A 164 6.61 -16.08 -21.91
CA PRO A 164 5.99 -17.24 -21.29
C PRO A 164 6.13 -17.19 -19.76
N GLY A 165 5.16 -17.75 -19.04
CA GLY A 165 5.13 -17.64 -17.59
C GLY A 165 6.31 -18.35 -16.91
N GLN A 166 7.13 -17.59 -16.18
CA GLN A 166 8.22 -18.14 -15.36
C GLN A 166 7.80 -18.34 -13.88
N GLY A 167 6.84 -17.55 -13.39
CA GLY A 167 6.35 -17.65 -12.02
C GLY A 167 5.18 -18.61 -11.87
N GLN A 168 5.06 -19.26 -10.72
CA GLN A 168 3.99 -20.20 -10.42
C GLN A 168 2.89 -19.53 -9.58
N LEU A 169 1.64 -19.72 -9.98
CA LEU A 169 0.44 -19.37 -9.22
C LEU A 169 -0.25 -20.65 -8.76
N SER A 170 -0.64 -20.71 -7.50
CA SER A 170 -1.47 -21.80 -6.97
C SER A 170 -2.46 -21.32 -5.92
N GLY A 171 -3.52 -22.09 -5.68
CA GLY A 171 -4.45 -21.78 -4.59
C GLY A 171 -5.84 -22.36 -4.75
N ASP A 172 -6.77 -21.79 -4.00
CA ASP A 172 -8.18 -22.16 -3.98
C ASP A 172 -9.05 -20.89 -3.95
N ALA A 173 -10.26 -20.98 -4.48
CA ALA A 173 -11.24 -19.89 -4.45
C ALA A 173 -12.66 -20.44 -4.30
N SER A 174 -13.56 -19.67 -3.71
CA SER A 174 -14.99 -20.01 -3.63
C SER A 174 -15.83 -18.78 -3.89
N LEU A 175 -16.91 -18.95 -4.66
CA LEU A 175 -17.83 -17.90 -5.06
C LEU A 175 -19.28 -18.35 -4.78
N GLN A 176 -19.96 -17.66 -3.87
CA GLN A 176 -21.38 -17.92 -3.62
C GLN A 176 -22.25 -17.24 -4.68
N LEU A 177 -22.83 -18.03 -5.58
CA LEU A 177 -23.64 -17.59 -6.71
C LEU A 177 -25.13 -17.46 -6.37
N SER A 178 -25.64 -18.26 -5.42
CA SER A 178 -27.06 -18.27 -5.06
C SER A 178 -27.29 -18.55 -3.56
N PRO A 179 -27.89 -17.60 -2.80
CA PRO A 179 -27.98 -16.18 -3.15
C PRO A 179 -26.58 -15.60 -3.40
N LEU A 180 -26.46 -14.56 -4.24
CA LEU A 180 -25.15 -13.94 -4.50
C LEU A 180 -24.55 -13.45 -3.18
N GLY A 181 -23.40 -14.01 -2.80
CA GLY A 181 -22.80 -13.83 -1.48
C GLY A 181 -21.32 -13.48 -1.54
N ASP A 182 -20.50 -14.19 -0.77
CA ASP A 182 -19.07 -13.89 -0.64
C ASP A 182 -18.22 -14.55 -1.73
N LEU A 183 -17.21 -13.81 -2.18
CA LEU A 183 -16.01 -14.34 -2.83
C LEU A 183 -14.93 -14.54 -1.76
N GLN A 184 -14.31 -15.71 -1.76
CA GLN A 184 -13.15 -16.02 -0.93
C GLN A 184 -12.05 -16.59 -1.81
N ALA A 185 -10.79 -16.23 -1.55
CA ALA A 185 -9.65 -16.77 -2.27
C ALA A 185 -8.45 -16.92 -1.33
N SER A 186 -7.67 -17.97 -1.54
CA SER A 186 -6.40 -18.22 -0.88
C SER A 186 -5.38 -18.57 -1.96
N LEU A 187 -4.50 -17.63 -2.28
CA LEU A 187 -3.55 -17.72 -3.38
C LEU A 187 -2.12 -17.72 -2.84
N SER A 188 -1.25 -18.46 -3.52
CA SER A 188 0.19 -18.46 -3.34
C SER A 188 0.86 -18.20 -4.69
N ALA A 189 1.75 -17.21 -4.70
CA ALA A 189 2.57 -16.83 -5.83
C ALA A 189 4.02 -17.17 -5.55
N ASP A 190 4.73 -17.69 -6.55
CA ASP A 190 6.16 -17.92 -6.50
C ASP A 190 6.83 -17.33 -7.74
N SER A 191 7.64 -16.30 -7.54
CA SER A 191 8.44 -15.64 -8.57
C SER A 191 7.62 -15.15 -9.78
N ILE A 192 6.43 -14.60 -9.55
CA ILE A 192 5.58 -14.02 -10.60
C ILE A 192 6.16 -12.67 -11.04
N GLU A 193 6.24 -12.41 -12.34
CA GLU A 193 6.68 -11.10 -12.85
C GLU A 193 5.62 -10.02 -12.52
N ILE A 194 6.05 -8.86 -12.05
CA ILE A 194 5.14 -7.76 -11.64
C ILE A 194 4.61 -6.97 -12.83
N GLY A 195 5.42 -6.77 -13.88
CA GLY A 195 5.02 -5.96 -15.05
C GLY A 195 3.64 -6.32 -15.62
N PRO A 196 3.35 -7.61 -15.86
CA PRO A 196 2.04 -8.04 -16.34
C PRO A 196 0.88 -7.69 -15.39
N LEU A 197 1.10 -7.83 -14.08
CA LEU A 197 0.12 -7.48 -13.04
C LEU A 197 -0.09 -5.97 -12.99
N TYR A 198 0.98 -5.22 -13.14
CA TYR A 198 0.99 -3.76 -13.11
C TYR A 198 0.26 -3.17 -14.33
N ASP A 199 0.42 -3.76 -15.52
CA ASP A 199 -0.34 -3.40 -16.72
C ASP A 199 -1.86 -3.59 -16.56
N VAL A 200 -2.27 -4.73 -15.98
CA VAL A 200 -3.69 -5.01 -15.68
C VAL A 200 -4.23 -3.96 -14.71
N TYR A 201 -3.44 -3.64 -13.69
CA TYR A 201 -3.81 -2.62 -12.74
C TYR A 201 -3.99 -1.24 -13.39
N GLN A 202 -3.04 -0.79 -14.22
CA GLN A 202 -3.11 0.52 -14.86
C GLN A 202 -4.36 0.64 -15.73
N LYS A 203 -4.71 -0.43 -16.47
CA LYS A 203 -5.95 -0.51 -17.25
C LYS A 203 -7.18 -0.42 -16.36
N ALA A 204 -7.19 -1.16 -15.24
CA ALA A 204 -8.32 -1.19 -14.31
C ALA A 204 -8.59 0.17 -13.64
N THR A 205 -7.53 0.93 -13.39
CA THR A 205 -7.63 2.24 -12.73
C THR A 205 -7.63 3.43 -13.68
N GLN A 206 -7.51 3.18 -14.98
CA GLN A 206 -7.42 4.22 -16.01
C GLN A 206 -6.31 5.23 -15.70
N SER A 207 -5.26 4.79 -15.00
CA SER A 207 -4.13 5.64 -14.64
C SER A 207 -3.29 5.89 -15.88
N GLY A 208 -3.23 7.14 -16.36
CA GLY A 208 -2.42 7.53 -17.52
C GLY A 208 -0.90 7.55 -17.26
N SER A 209 -0.42 6.85 -16.23
CA SER A 209 1.01 6.73 -15.93
C SER A 209 1.68 5.82 -16.95
N THR A 210 2.77 6.28 -17.54
CA THR A 210 3.58 5.49 -18.50
C THR A 210 4.79 4.83 -17.85
N SER A 211 4.91 4.89 -16.52
CA SER A 211 6.05 4.29 -15.83
C SER A 211 5.91 2.78 -15.84
N ASP A 212 6.81 2.09 -16.53
CA ASP A 212 6.91 0.63 -16.50
C ASP A 212 7.34 0.15 -15.11
N ALA A 213 6.84 -1.01 -14.69
CA ALA A 213 7.28 -1.69 -13.47
C ALA A 213 7.78 -3.10 -13.82
N SER A 214 8.90 -3.51 -13.23
CA SER A 214 9.43 -4.86 -13.35
C SER A 214 9.93 -5.37 -12.00
N GLY A 215 10.18 -6.67 -11.91
CA GLY A 215 10.53 -7.35 -10.66
C GLY A 215 9.73 -8.63 -10.49
N LYS A 216 10.01 -9.36 -9.42
CA LYS A 216 9.38 -10.66 -9.13
C LYS A 216 8.67 -10.62 -7.78
N VAL A 217 7.47 -11.19 -7.73
CA VAL A 217 6.66 -11.29 -6.52
C VAL A 217 6.49 -12.74 -6.08
N THR A 218 6.76 -13.00 -4.80
CA THR A 218 6.49 -14.26 -4.11
C THR A 218 5.68 -13.95 -2.87
N GLY A 219 4.64 -14.72 -2.57
CA GLY A 219 3.85 -14.46 -1.38
C GLY A 219 2.56 -15.23 -1.29
N LYS A 220 1.81 -14.97 -0.22
CA LYS A 220 0.50 -15.56 0.04
C LYS A 220 -0.52 -14.47 0.24
N ILE A 221 -1.72 -14.67 -0.29
CA ILE A 221 -2.84 -13.73 -0.18
C ILE A 221 -4.08 -14.52 0.20
N GLN A 222 -4.76 -14.09 1.26
CA GLN A 222 -6.12 -14.51 1.58
C GLN A 222 -7.03 -13.30 1.41
N PHE A 223 -8.13 -13.48 0.69
CA PHE A 223 -9.06 -12.43 0.34
C PHE A 223 -10.50 -12.89 0.58
N ARG A 224 -11.32 -12.00 1.13
CA ARG A 224 -12.77 -12.18 1.24
C ARG A 224 -13.48 -10.86 1.01
N SER A 225 -14.53 -10.88 0.19
CA SER A 225 -15.44 -9.74 0.00
C SER A 225 -16.81 -10.22 -0.48
N PRO A 226 -17.91 -9.57 -0.10
CA PRO A 226 -19.19 -9.74 -0.79
C PRO A 226 -19.02 -9.38 -2.27
N VAL A 227 -19.51 -10.23 -3.18
CA VAL A 227 -19.33 -10.05 -4.64
C VAL A 227 -19.97 -8.76 -5.12
N GLN A 228 -21.15 -8.43 -4.59
CA GLN A 228 -21.88 -7.20 -4.93
C GLN A 228 -21.14 -5.93 -4.50
N GLN A 229 -20.20 -6.04 -3.56
CA GLN A 229 -19.46 -4.93 -2.99
C GLN A 229 -17.95 -5.11 -3.19
N ILE A 230 -17.53 -5.90 -4.19
CA ILE A 230 -16.11 -6.16 -4.45
C ILE A 230 -15.35 -4.89 -4.83
N ALA A 231 -16.02 -3.86 -5.32
CA ALA A 231 -15.42 -2.55 -5.58
C ALA A 231 -15.28 -1.68 -4.31
N GLU A 232 -15.96 -2.03 -3.21
CA GLU A 232 -15.94 -1.26 -1.95
C GLU A 232 -14.83 -1.79 -1.03
N ILE A 233 -13.67 -1.14 -1.00
CA ILE A 233 -12.52 -1.58 -0.18
C ILE A 233 -12.82 -1.66 1.33
N THR A 234 -13.85 -0.97 1.83
CA THR A 234 -14.31 -1.13 3.23
C THR A 234 -14.88 -2.52 3.54
N LYS A 235 -15.31 -3.25 2.51
CA LYS A 235 -15.89 -4.59 2.61
C LYS A 235 -14.86 -5.70 2.45
N TRP A 236 -13.63 -5.32 2.12
CA TRP A 236 -12.54 -6.27 1.96
C TRP A 236 -12.04 -6.73 3.32
N ASN A 237 -11.78 -8.03 3.40
CA ASN A 237 -10.98 -8.64 4.43
C ASN A 237 -9.84 -9.39 3.73
N MET A 238 -8.65 -8.82 3.80
CA MET A 238 -7.47 -9.35 3.14
C MET A 238 -6.33 -9.52 4.13
N THR A 239 -5.61 -10.62 4.04
CA THR A 239 -4.28 -10.75 4.65
C THR A 239 -3.29 -11.15 3.58
N ALA A 240 -2.12 -10.55 3.58
CA ALA A 240 -1.06 -10.89 2.65
C ALA A 240 0.29 -10.93 3.33
N ASP A 241 1.20 -11.75 2.81
CA ASP A 241 2.61 -11.77 3.16
C ASP A 241 3.38 -11.92 1.84
N VAL A 242 3.98 -10.81 1.40
CA VAL A 242 4.48 -10.65 0.05
C VAL A 242 5.92 -10.16 0.10
N LYS A 243 6.77 -10.79 -0.69
CA LYS A 243 8.11 -10.35 -1.01
C LYS A 243 8.18 -9.97 -2.48
N VAL A 244 8.72 -8.80 -2.75
CA VAL A 244 9.10 -8.37 -4.09
C VAL A 244 10.62 -8.29 -4.16
N THR A 245 11.21 -8.86 -5.19
CA THR A 245 12.65 -8.76 -5.47
C THR A 245 12.88 -8.03 -6.77
N GLU A 246 13.93 -7.21 -6.81
CA GLU A 246 14.34 -6.46 -7.99
C GLU A 246 13.22 -5.57 -8.56
N LEU A 247 12.43 -4.92 -7.70
CA LEU A 247 11.41 -3.97 -8.12
C LEU A 247 12.07 -2.76 -8.77
N ILE A 248 11.83 -2.56 -10.04
CA ILE A 248 12.23 -1.38 -10.79
C ILE A 248 10.96 -0.68 -11.25
N VAL A 249 10.85 0.63 -10.98
CA VAL A 249 9.71 1.46 -11.43
C VAL A 249 10.27 2.67 -12.18
N GLY A 250 10.06 2.72 -13.50
CA GLY A 250 10.72 3.70 -14.37
C GLY A 250 12.24 3.61 -14.31
N ASP A 251 12.93 4.75 -14.18
CA ASP A 251 14.39 4.85 -14.15
C ASP A 251 14.99 4.76 -12.73
N ARG A 252 14.19 4.29 -11.76
CA ARG A 252 14.61 4.16 -10.35
C ARG A 252 15.49 2.92 -10.16
N PRO A 253 16.38 2.91 -9.15
CA PRO A 253 17.17 1.71 -8.83
C PRO A 253 16.26 0.55 -8.43
N ALA A 254 16.80 -0.67 -8.46
CA ALA A 254 16.07 -1.87 -8.07
C ALA A 254 15.94 -1.96 -6.54
N TYR A 255 14.73 -2.21 -6.06
CA TYR A 255 14.40 -2.37 -4.65
C TYR A 255 13.91 -3.77 -4.33
N ASP A 256 14.26 -4.26 -3.15
CA ASP A 256 13.63 -5.42 -2.54
C ASP A 256 12.65 -4.94 -1.47
N ILE A 257 11.46 -5.53 -1.47
CA ILE A 257 10.39 -5.21 -0.53
C ILE A 257 9.95 -6.50 0.15
N ALA A 258 9.79 -6.48 1.46
CA ALA A 258 9.10 -7.51 2.19
C ALA A 258 7.98 -6.86 3.02
N THR A 259 6.73 -7.21 2.78
CA THR A 259 5.61 -6.54 3.46
C THR A 259 5.44 -6.98 4.91
N GLY A 260 5.99 -8.15 5.25
CA GLY A 260 5.56 -8.93 6.41
C GLY A 260 4.05 -9.19 6.35
N PRO A 261 3.42 -9.50 7.51
CA PRO A 261 1.96 -9.63 7.59
C PRO A 261 1.26 -8.29 7.33
N LEU A 262 0.67 -8.16 6.14
CA LEU A 262 -0.23 -7.09 5.75
C LEU A 262 -1.68 -7.52 6.04
N LYS A 263 -2.49 -6.62 6.59
CA LYS A 263 -3.92 -6.82 6.79
C LYS A 263 -4.73 -5.63 6.28
N ILE A 264 -5.79 -5.91 5.53
CA ILE A 264 -6.81 -4.93 5.15
C ILE A 264 -8.14 -5.39 5.73
N GLN A 265 -8.75 -4.59 6.59
CA GLN A 265 -10.05 -4.90 7.17
C GLN A 265 -10.81 -3.61 7.48
N ASN A 266 -12.10 -3.56 7.17
CA ASN A 266 -12.98 -2.41 7.45
C ASN A 266 -12.48 -1.09 6.82
N GLY A 267 -11.73 -1.16 5.72
CA GLY A 267 -11.13 0.01 5.08
C GLY A 267 -9.89 0.54 5.80
N GLU A 268 -9.28 -0.22 6.70
CA GLU A 268 -8.00 0.08 7.34
C GLU A 268 -6.92 -0.87 6.80
N VAL A 269 -5.71 -0.36 6.61
CA VAL A 269 -4.50 -1.12 6.30
C VAL A 269 -3.60 -1.15 7.53
N LEU A 270 -3.07 -2.32 7.85
CA LEU A 270 -2.07 -2.53 8.89
C LEU A 270 -0.92 -3.37 8.32
N ALA A 271 0.31 -2.85 8.40
CA ALA A 271 1.55 -3.56 8.15
C ALA A 271 2.53 -3.20 9.26
N ARG A 272 3.13 -4.16 9.95
CA ARG A 272 4.03 -3.86 11.11
C ARG A 272 5.50 -4.09 10.81
N ASP A 273 5.77 -5.01 9.89
CA ASP A 273 7.10 -5.54 9.61
C ASP A 273 7.44 -5.32 8.14
N PHE A 274 7.08 -4.15 7.60
CA PHE A 274 7.39 -3.80 6.22
C PHE A 274 8.87 -3.45 6.14
N GLN A 275 9.59 -4.02 5.19
CA GLN A 275 10.99 -3.75 4.91
C GLN A 275 11.19 -3.32 3.47
N LEU A 276 12.07 -2.36 3.27
CA LEU A 276 12.52 -1.87 1.97
C LEU A 276 14.04 -1.79 1.97
N SER A 277 14.70 -2.40 0.99
CA SER A 277 16.14 -2.32 0.80
C SER A 277 16.47 -2.12 -0.67
N LEU A 278 17.66 -1.63 -0.99
CA LEU A 278 18.18 -1.75 -2.36
C LEU A 278 18.57 -3.19 -2.65
N SER A 279 18.28 -3.69 -3.86
CA SER A 279 18.64 -5.06 -4.24
C SER A 279 20.16 -5.29 -4.26
N GLN A 280 20.97 -4.22 -4.35
CA GLN A 280 22.44 -4.29 -4.33
C GLN A 280 23.04 -4.22 -2.91
N SER A 281 22.26 -3.77 -1.93
CA SER A 281 22.68 -3.59 -0.53
C SER A 281 21.58 -4.09 0.42
N PRO A 282 21.39 -5.42 0.55
CA PRO A 282 20.28 -5.98 1.32
C PRO A 282 20.41 -5.75 2.84
N ASP A 283 21.61 -5.47 3.33
CA ASP A 283 21.85 -5.17 4.76
C ASP A 283 21.33 -3.77 5.13
N ASP A 284 21.32 -2.84 4.16
CA ASP A 284 20.82 -1.47 4.30
C ASP A 284 19.31 -1.48 4.05
N HIS A 285 18.52 -1.45 5.13
CA HIS A 285 17.07 -1.56 5.01
C HIS A 285 16.33 -0.56 5.89
N LEU A 286 15.18 -0.15 5.37
CA LEU A 286 14.19 0.68 6.02
C LEU A 286 13.06 -0.21 6.53
N SER A 287 12.84 -0.21 7.84
CA SER A 287 11.73 -0.88 8.50
C SER A 287 10.58 0.11 8.72
N LEU A 288 9.39 -0.24 8.27
CA LEU A 288 8.20 0.58 8.30
C LEU A 288 7.07 -0.14 9.05
N ALA A 289 6.37 0.60 9.90
CA ALA A 289 5.13 0.17 10.53
C ALA A 289 4.02 1.13 10.10
N VAL A 290 3.05 0.64 9.33
CA VAL A 290 1.97 1.42 8.71
C VAL A 290 0.63 1.04 9.32
N HIS A 291 -0.13 2.06 9.74
CA HIS A 291 -1.55 1.95 10.02
C HIS A 291 -2.27 3.12 9.32
N ALA A 292 -3.17 2.83 8.39
CA ALA A 292 -3.85 3.86 7.62
C ALA A 292 -5.32 3.52 7.31
N GLU A 293 -6.19 4.53 7.35
CA GLU A 293 -7.55 4.45 6.81
C GLU A 293 -7.53 4.75 5.31
N LEU A 294 -8.12 3.87 4.52
CA LEU A 294 -8.21 4.00 3.06
C LEU A 294 -9.32 4.95 2.62
N LEU A 295 -10.35 5.11 3.47
CA LEU A 295 -11.55 5.90 3.18
C LEU A 295 -11.91 6.81 4.36
N GLY A 296 -12.80 7.76 4.10
CA GLY A 296 -13.27 8.72 5.10
C GLY A 296 -12.23 9.81 5.36
N ARG A 297 -11.74 9.88 6.61
CA ARG A 297 -10.78 10.90 7.03
C ARG A 297 -9.37 10.61 6.53
N GLN A 298 -9.09 9.34 6.21
CA GLN A 298 -7.77 8.90 5.77
C GLN A 298 -6.71 9.22 6.84
N ARG A 299 -7.01 8.84 8.08
CA ARG A 299 -6.05 8.95 9.18
C ARG A 299 -4.92 7.97 8.97
N PHE A 300 -3.70 8.35 9.31
CA PHE A 300 -2.54 7.47 9.22
C PHE A 300 -1.60 7.65 10.41
N ASN A 301 -0.85 6.59 10.69
CA ASN A 301 0.28 6.55 11.61
C ASN A 301 1.33 5.63 10.99
N ILE A 302 2.53 6.16 10.79
CA ILE A 302 3.62 5.46 10.12
C ILE A 302 4.91 5.65 10.93
N GLY A 303 5.41 4.56 11.49
CA GLY A 303 6.76 4.50 12.07
C GLY A 303 7.76 4.06 11.01
N CYS A 304 8.94 4.64 11.05
CA CYS A 304 10.01 4.37 10.10
C CYS A 304 11.34 4.33 10.85
N ILE A 305 12.05 3.22 10.75
CA ILE A 305 13.35 2.99 11.37
C ILE A 305 14.32 2.55 10.28
N GLY A 306 15.50 3.13 10.24
CA GLY A 306 16.57 2.76 9.34
C GLY A 306 17.90 2.87 10.07
N ASN A 307 18.81 1.95 9.77
CA ASN A 307 20.17 1.93 10.28
C ASN A 307 21.11 1.94 9.08
N ASP A 308 22.02 2.92 9.02
CA ASP A 308 22.98 3.11 7.95
C ASP A 308 22.35 3.19 6.55
N VAL A 309 21.15 3.76 6.42
CA VAL A 309 20.46 3.83 5.13
C VAL A 309 21.12 4.90 4.26
N PRO A 310 21.65 4.57 3.06
CA PRO A 310 22.24 5.59 2.20
C PRO A 310 21.18 6.59 1.76
N LEU A 311 21.47 7.88 1.95
CA LEU A 311 20.54 8.97 1.75
C LEU A 311 20.08 9.07 0.28
N GLU A 312 20.92 8.63 -0.65
CA GLU A 312 20.60 8.51 -2.06
C GLU A 312 19.44 7.55 -2.29
N GLN A 313 19.35 6.45 -1.51
CA GLN A 313 18.23 5.51 -1.58
C GLN A 313 16.94 6.18 -1.15
N ILE A 314 16.98 6.92 -0.04
CA ILE A 314 15.81 7.64 0.49
C ILE A 314 15.39 8.71 -0.52
N ALA A 315 16.33 9.49 -1.04
CA ALA A 315 16.07 10.53 -2.02
C ALA A 315 15.45 9.97 -3.31
N SER A 316 15.91 8.81 -3.81
CA SER A 316 15.36 8.20 -5.03
C SER A 316 13.94 7.65 -4.89
N LEU A 317 13.41 7.52 -3.66
CA LEU A 317 12.00 7.21 -3.46
C LEU A 317 11.11 8.41 -3.80
N PHE A 318 11.59 9.61 -3.52
CA PHE A 318 10.80 10.85 -3.53
C PHE A 318 11.09 11.77 -4.72
N LEU A 319 12.32 11.73 -5.25
CA LEU A 319 12.77 12.62 -6.31
C LEU A 319 12.99 11.82 -7.59
N ASP A 320 12.38 12.27 -8.69
CA ASP A 320 12.53 11.64 -10.00
C ASP A 320 13.91 11.89 -10.64
N ASN A 321 14.79 12.65 -9.98
CA ASN A 321 16.08 13.05 -10.51
C ASN A 321 17.21 12.46 -9.65
N GLN A 322 18.12 11.71 -10.27
CA GLN A 322 19.32 11.13 -9.65
C GLN A 322 20.35 12.19 -9.20
N SER A 323 19.95 13.44 -8.99
CA SER A 323 20.83 14.46 -8.48
C SER A 323 21.37 14.02 -7.13
N GLN A 324 22.67 13.71 -7.09
CA GLN A 324 23.48 13.41 -5.90
C GLN A 324 23.68 14.69 -5.07
N TRP A 325 22.61 15.44 -4.83
CA TRP A 325 22.67 16.64 -4.02
C TRP A 325 22.81 16.30 -2.54
N ALA A 326 22.60 15.04 -2.14
CA ALA A 326 22.91 14.59 -0.80
C ALA A 326 23.52 13.17 -0.85
N VAL A 327 24.58 12.96 -0.08
CA VAL A 327 25.36 11.72 0.00
C VAL A 327 25.68 11.44 1.46
N GLY A 328 25.59 10.18 1.88
CA GLY A 328 25.92 9.76 3.24
C GLY A 328 25.01 8.66 3.76
N LEU A 329 25.41 8.03 4.86
CA LEU A 329 24.60 7.03 5.57
C LEU A 329 23.75 7.74 6.63
N MET A 330 22.50 7.35 6.77
CA MET A 330 21.57 7.95 7.71
C MET A 330 20.88 6.89 8.57
N ASP A 331 21.02 7.04 9.88
CA ASP A 331 20.17 6.43 10.86
C ASP A 331 18.92 7.29 11.03
N LEU A 332 17.77 6.65 11.10
CA LEU A 332 16.49 7.34 11.23
C LEU A 332 15.56 6.57 12.15
N ASN A 333 14.84 7.30 12.98
CA ASN A 333 13.75 6.80 13.80
C ASN A 333 12.67 7.88 13.83
N VAL A 334 11.75 7.81 12.88
CA VAL A 334 10.74 8.85 12.64
C VAL A 334 9.33 8.29 12.67
N ASN A 335 8.41 9.06 13.20
CA ASN A 335 6.99 8.77 13.25
C ASN A 335 6.24 9.86 12.49
N ALA A 336 5.37 9.46 11.57
CA ALA A 336 4.49 10.33 10.80
C ALA A 336 3.04 10.03 11.16
N THR A 337 2.28 11.04 11.55
CA THR A 337 0.84 10.92 11.87
C THR A 337 0.03 12.00 11.18
N GLY A 338 -1.24 11.74 10.89
CA GLY A 338 -2.08 12.75 10.27
C GLY A 338 -3.42 12.26 9.73
N GLU A 339 -4.04 13.12 8.93
CA GLU A 339 -5.32 13.00 8.26
C GLU A 339 -5.24 13.62 6.85
N LEU A 340 -5.28 12.76 5.82
CA LEU A 340 -5.10 13.21 4.43
C LEU A 340 -6.27 14.02 3.91
N ALA A 341 -7.50 13.67 4.28
CA ALA A 341 -8.69 14.42 3.88
C ALA A 341 -8.64 15.88 4.36
N ALA A 342 -8.03 16.12 5.53
CA ALA A 342 -7.83 17.45 6.10
C ALA A 342 -6.52 18.12 5.65
N LYS A 343 -5.67 17.41 4.89
CA LYS A 343 -4.29 17.81 4.58
C LYS A 343 -3.49 18.18 5.83
N GLN A 344 -3.70 17.45 6.92
CA GLN A 344 -3.02 17.66 8.21
C GLN A 344 -2.10 16.48 8.49
N TRP A 345 -0.82 16.73 8.68
CA TRP A 345 0.18 15.73 9.03
C TRP A 345 1.31 16.31 9.89
N ARG A 346 1.97 15.46 10.66
CA ARG A 346 3.12 15.79 11.50
C ARG A 346 4.10 14.63 11.41
N VAL A 347 5.37 14.95 11.31
CA VAL A 347 6.46 14.01 11.40
C VAL A 347 7.40 14.48 12.49
N ASP A 348 7.75 13.57 13.39
CA ASP A 348 8.73 13.81 14.43
C ASP A 348 9.61 12.58 14.64
N GLY A 349 10.85 12.80 15.09
CA GLY A 349 11.78 11.72 15.32
C GLY A 349 13.22 12.16 15.36
N GLN A 350 14.12 11.20 15.18
CA GLN A 350 15.56 11.40 15.26
C GLN A 350 16.20 11.00 13.95
N ILE A 351 17.19 11.79 13.54
CA ILE A 351 18.08 11.47 12.43
C ILE A 351 19.52 11.56 12.91
N ALA A 352 20.35 10.63 12.49
CA ALA A 352 21.78 10.69 12.70
C ALA A 352 22.55 10.34 11.42
N SER A 353 23.67 11.00 11.19
CA SER A 353 24.56 10.68 10.09
C SER A 353 25.99 11.02 10.50
N PRO A 354 26.95 10.08 10.41
CA PRO A 354 28.33 10.36 10.75
C PRO A 354 29.05 11.24 9.71
N ASP A 355 28.58 11.22 8.46
CA ASP A 355 29.25 11.88 7.33
C ASP A 355 28.25 12.35 6.27
N LEU A 356 27.43 13.36 6.61
CA LEU A 356 26.47 13.90 5.65
C LEU A 356 27.12 14.94 4.73
N GLN A 357 26.97 14.75 3.42
CA GLN A 357 27.35 15.74 2.42
C GLN A 357 26.09 16.25 1.70
N ILE A 358 25.91 17.57 1.64
CA ILE A 358 24.82 18.20 0.87
C ILE A 358 25.42 19.19 -0.14
N ALA A 359 25.09 19.01 -1.41
CA ALA A 359 25.53 19.83 -2.54
C ALA A 359 27.07 20.01 -2.56
N GLY A 360 27.80 18.95 -2.24
CA GLY A 360 29.25 18.96 -2.16
C GLY A 360 29.82 19.46 -0.83
N VAL A 361 29.00 20.08 0.04
CA VAL A 361 29.42 20.61 1.35
C VAL A 361 29.36 19.52 2.40
N GLN A 362 30.48 19.26 3.07
CA GLN A 362 30.56 18.33 4.19
C GLN A 362 29.91 18.98 5.42
N LEU A 363 28.83 18.37 5.91
CA LEU A 363 28.14 18.79 7.13
C LEU A 363 28.62 18.00 8.36
N GLY A 364 29.39 16.92 8.15
CA GLY A 364 29.98 16.12 9.22
C GLY A 364 28.93 15.34 10.01
N LEU A 365 29.16 15.21 11.32
CA LEU A 365 28.24 14.53 12.22
C LEU A 365 26.97 15.35 12.42
N ILE A 366 25.84 14.70 12.20
CA ILE A 366 24.50 15.23 12.44
C ILE A 366 23.83 14.27 13.40
N GLU A 367 23.33 14.78 14.52
CA GLU A 367 22.49 14.04 15.47
C GLU A 367 21.38 14.99 15.91
N HIS A 368 20.20 14.86 15.31
CA HIS A 368 19.14 15.84 15.48
C HIS A 368 17.78 15.20 15.70
N GLU A 369 16.99 15.86 16.54
CA GLU A 369 15.55 15.72 16.51
C GLU A 369 14.99 16.55 15.36
N VAL A 370 14.17 15.90 14.53
CA VAL A 370 13.43 16.53 13.46
C VAL A 370 11.96 16.62 13.86
N LEU A 371 11.36 17.78 13.67
CA LEU A 371 9.93 18.00 13.76
C LEU A 371 9.51 18.80 12.54
N PHE A 372 8.64 18.23 11.72
CA PHE A 372 8.06 18.98 10.61
C PHE A 372 6.58 18.64 10.44
N ASP A 373 5.77 19.66 10.21
CA ASP A 373 4.34 19.56 9.94
C ASP A 373 4.00 20.36 8.70
N GLN A 374 2.73 20.66 8.44
CA GLN A 374 2.32 21.29 7.19
C GLN A 374 2.78 22.75 7.03
N ARG A 375 3.35 23.35 8.07
CA ARG A 375 3.70 24.77 8.11
C ARG A 375 5.10 25.04 8.60
N SER A 376 5.67 24.15 9.40
CA SER A 376 6.91 24.40 10.11
C SER A 376 7.87 23.23 9.97
N LEU A 377 9.15 23.56 9.90
CA LEU A 377 10.27 22.64 9.97
C LEU A 377 11.16 23.10 11.14
N ARG A 378 11.52 22.15 12.00
CA ARG A 378 12.46 22.34 13.08
C ARG A 378 13.44 21.17 13.12
N LEU A 379 14.71 21.52 13.24
CA LEU A 379 15.81 20.61 13.45
C LEU A 379 16.55 21.09 14.70
N SER A 380 16.64 20.26 15.73
CA SER A 380 17.29 20.58 17.00
C SER A 380 18.32 19.50 17.32
N PRO A 381 19.49 19.86 17.87
CA PRO A 381 20.56 18.89 18.10
C PRO A 381 20.19 17.98 19.29
N LEU A 382 20.58 16.70 19.22
CA LEU A 382 20.42 15.75 20.33
C LEU A 382 21.55 15.93 21.35
N GLY A 383 21.27 15.81 22.65
CA GLY A 383 22.29 15.78 23.70
C GLY A 383 22.90 17.13 24.10
N LEU A 384 22.54 18.22 23.42
CA LEU A 384 22.68 19.57 23.98
C LEU A 384 21.47 19.83 24.88
N ASP A 385 21.39 19.11 26.00
CA ASP A 385 20.49 19.51 27.08
C ASP A 385 20.83 20.97 27.37
N ALA A 386 19.88 21.85 27.05
CA ALA A 386 19.90 23.23 27.44
C ALA A 386 20.16 23.23 28.93
N THR A 387 21.40 23.55 29.32
CA THR A 387 21.85 23.59 30.71
C THR A 387 20.74 24.26 31.50
N ASP A 388 20.13 23.44 32.36
CA ASP A 388 18.96 23.74 33.16
C ASP A 388 19.16 25.12 33.82
N ASP A 389 18.53 26.16 33.28
CA ASP A 389 18.60 27.55 33.77
C ASP A 389 17.87 27.69 35.13
N THR A 390 17.56 26.56 35.76
CA THR A 390 16.96 26.44 37.10
C THR A 390 18.00 26.39 38.23
N ALA A 391 19.30 26.49 37.95
CA ALA A 391 20.30 26.72 39.00
C ALA A 391 20.33 28.21 39.44
N ALA A 392 19.18 28.71 39.89
CA ALA A 392 19.09 29.89 40.75
C ALA A 392 19.38 29.50 42.22
N ASP A 393 20.47 28.77 42.46
CA ASP A 393 20.98 28.53 43.81
C ASP A 393 22.33 29.22 43.98
N ASP A 394 22.33 30.17 44.89
CA ASP A 394 23.20 31.34 45.04
C ASP A 394 24.57 30.97 45.64
N THR A 395 25.17 29.86 45.21
CA THR A 395 26.48 29.40 45.70
C THR A 395 27.60 29.81 44.74
N ALA A 396 27.94 31.09 44.83
CA ALA A 396 29.11 31.68 44.19
C ALA A 396 30.42 31.09 44.76
N ASP A 397 30.89 29.92 44.29
CA ASP A 397 32.34 29.64 44.24
C ASP A 397 32.77 28.39 43.42
N SER A 398 32.07 28.04 42.35
CA SER A 398 32.55 26.97 41.47
C SER A 398 32.43 27.36 40.01
N ALA A 399 33.52 27.96 39.52
CA ALA A 399 33.84 28.05 38.11
C ALA A 399 34.09 26.65 37.54
N VAL A 400 33.04 25.84 37.48
CA VAL A 400 33.00 24.69 36.58
C VAL A 400 32.67 25.29 35.23
N THR A 401 33.72 25.68 34.49
CA THR A 401 33.66 25.74 33.04
C THR A 401 33.25 24.36 32.57
N GLY A 402 31.94 24.16 32.42
CA GLY A 402 31.36 23.04 31.70
C GLY A 402 31.78 23.19 30.25
N GLY A 403 33.05 22.87 29.97
CA GLY A 403 33.55 22.72 28.63
C GLY A 403 32.72 21.62 28.01
N LEU A 404 31.93 21.97 27.00
CA LEU A 404 31.57 21.03 25.96
C LEU A 404 32.86 20.25 25.65
N SER A 405 32.83 18.92 25.78
CA SER A 405 33.97 18.08 25.41
C SER A 405 34.45 18.53 24.03
N GLU A 406 35.77 18.50 23.77
CA GLU A 406 36.33 18.93 22.47
C GLU A 406 35.66 18.21 21.27
N GLU A 407 35.00 17.08 21.52
CA GLU A 407 34.17 16.33 20.58
C GLU A 407 32.89 17.08 20.11
N GLY A 408 32.31 17.96 20.94
CA GLY A 408 31.13 18.76 20.59
C GLY A 408 31.41 19.91 19.61
N GLN A 409 32.67 20.20 19.29
CA GLN A 409 33.04 21.26 18.34
C GLN A 409 32.83 20.90 16.87
N ASN A 410 32.43 19.65 16.56
CA ASN A 410 32.22 19.19 15.19
C ASN A 410 30.78 19.26 14.69
N VAL A 411 29.84 19.78 15.49
CA VAL A 411 28.44 19.94 15.08
C VAL A 411 28.33 21.17 14.17
N VAL A 412 28.26 20.93 12.85
CA VAL A 412 28.15 22.00 11.85
C VAL A 412 26.77 22.63 11.84
N ILE A 413 25.73 21.82 12.01
CA ILE A 413 24.35 22.27 12.08
C ILE A 413 23.95 22.29 13.55
N GLY A 414 23.76 23.49 14.11
CA GLY A 414 23.30 23.66 15.49
C GLY A 414 21.78 23.51 15.56
N SER A 415 21.06 24.48 14.99
CA SER A 415 19.59 24.44 14.93
C SER A 415 19.10 24.96 13.59
N VAL A 416 17.94 24.49 13.12
CA VAL A 416 17.26 25.06 11.96
C VAL A 416 15.78 25.17 12.27
N GLN A 417 15.20 26.33 12.07
CA GLN A 417 13.76 26.56 12.17
C GLN A 417 13.30 27.40 10.99
N ALA A 418 12.22 26.98 10.33
CA ALA A 418 11.59 27.75 9.28
C ALA A 418 10.09 27.45 9.22
N ASP A 419 9.30 28.48 8.93
CA ASP A 419 7.98 28.27 8.37
C ASP A 419 8.11 28.00 6.87
N TYR A 420 7.21 27.21 6.29
CA TYR A 420 7.24 26.96 4.87
C TYR A 420 5.85 26.83 4.23
N VAL A 421 5.82 27.13 2.92
CA VAL A 421 4.67 26.93 2.05
C VAL A 421 5.14 26.21 0.80
N ILE A 422 4.57 25.05 0.51
CA ILE A 422 4.80 24.32 -0.75
C ILE A 422 3.64 24.64 -1.69
N ASP A 423 3.97 25.19 -2.85
CA ASP A 423 3.04 25.33 -3.97
C ASP A 423 3.52 24.49 -5.17
N ASP A 424 2.82 24.63 -6.30
CA ASP A 424 3.06 23.81 -7.48
C ASP A 424 4.41 24.03 -8.15
N THR A 425 5.03 25.18 -7.91
CA THR A 425 6.19 25.67 -8.66
C THR A 425 7.35 26.03 -7.74
N SER A 426 7.11 26.10 -6.43
CA SER A 426 8.08 26.57 -5.46
C SER A 426 7.82 26.11 -4.02
N ILE A 427 8.91 26.08 -3.26
CA ILE A 427 8.93 25.96 -1.80
C ILE A 427 9.35 27.33 -1.27
N LEU A 428 8.46 27.99 -0.53
CA LEU A 428 8.74 29.26 0.14
C LEU A 428 9.08 29.00 1.61
N LEU A 429 10.32 29.26 2.00
CA LEU A 429 10.79 29.28 3.38
C LEU A 429 10.69 30.70 3.94
N GLN A 430 9.99 30.86 5.06
CA GLN A 430 9.79 32.11 5.76
C GLN A 430 10.33 31.98 7.19
N GLN A 431 10.76 33.11 7.77
CA GLN A 431 11.29 33.13 9.14
C GLN A 431 12.38 32.06 9.34
N LEU A 432 13.20 31.81 8.32
CA LEU A 432 14.32 30.89 8.44
C LEU A 432 15.26 31.47 9.49
N ASN A 433 15.55 30.69 10.52
CA ASN A 433 16.57 30.96 11.52
C ASN A 433 17.37 29.68 11.68
N ALA A 434 18.69 29.76 11.54
CA ALA A 434 19.55 28.60 11.63
C ALA A 434 20.88 28.96 12.28
N ASP A 435 21.37 28.10 13.16
CA ASP A 435 22.73 28.16 13.69
C ASP A 435 23.57 27.17 12.90
N LEU A 436 24.52 27.67 12.12
CA LEU A 436 25.32 26.89 11.16
C LEU A 436 26.77 27.37 11.21
N PHE A 437 27.74 26.45 11.16
CA PHE A 437 29.17 26.77 11.10
C PHE A 437 29.63 27.77 12.18
N ALA A 438 29.18 27.56 13.42
CA ALA A 438 29.38 28.45 14.58
C ALA A 438 28.83 29.88 14.44
N GLY A 439 28.06 30.17 13.38
CA GLY A 439 27.37 31.44 13.16
C GLY A 439 25.87 31.28 13.07
N SER A 440 25.18 32.37 12.73
CA SER A 440 23.70 32.41 12.62
C SER A 440 23.29 32.91 11.23
N ILE A 441 22.30 32.26 10.62
CA ILE A 441 21.60 32.68 9.39
C ILE A 441 20.15 33.00 9.73
N SER A 442 19.62 34.09 9.17
CA SER A 442 18.21 34.44 9.25
C SER A 442 17.67 34.99 7.94
N GLY A 443 16.40 34.76 7.60
CA GLY A 443 15.76 35.37 6.43
C GLY A 443 14.65 34.55 5.78
N SER A 444 14.64 34.55 4.45
CA SER A 444 13.65 33.82 3.65
C SER A 444 14.26 33.32 2.34
N ALA A 445 13.67 32.27 1.79
CA ALA A 445 14.08 31.72 0.51
C ALA A 445 12.87 31.19 -0.27
N ARG A 446 12.89 31.34 -1.59
CA ARG A 446 11.99 30.70 -2.53
C ARG A 446 12.79 29.78 -3.42
N ILE A 447 12.52 28.49 -3.34
CA ILE A 447 13.19 27.46 -4.11
C ILE A 447 12.22 27.00 -5.19
N ALA A 448 12.53 27.23 -6.45
CA ALA A 448 11.72 26.68 -7.54
C ALA A 448 11.82 25.15 -7.57
N THR A 449 10.70 24.45 -7.77
CA THR A 449 10.65 22.99 -7.94
C THR A 449 10.78 22.57 -9.40
N GLN A 450 10.68 23.53 -10.32
CA GLN A 450 10.82 23.32 -11.76
C GLN A 450 12.23 23.71 -12.23
N PRO A 451 12.83 23.00 -13.20
CA PRO A 451 14.18 23.28 -13.69
C PRO A 451 14.37 24.71 -14.23
N THR A 452 13.30 25.35 -14.71
CA THR A 452 13.32 26.70 -15.29
C THR A 452 12.85 27.79 -14.31
N GLY A 453 12.44 27.41 -13.10
CA GLY A 453 11.94 28.38 -12.14
C GLY A 453 13.07 29.19 -11.51
N GLN A 454 12.74 30.40 -11.04
CA GLN A 454 13.71 31.27 -10.38
C GLN A 454 13.79 30.97 -8.89
N HIS A 455 15.00 30.76 -8.40
CA HIS A 455 15.30 30.73 -6.97
C HIS A 455 15.54 32.17 -6.48
N GLN A 456 14.96 32.53 -5.35
CA GLN A 456 15.18 33.83 -4.70
C GLN A 456 15.60 33.60 -3.26
N VAL A 457 16.66 34.25 -2.82
CA VAL A 457 17.21 34.04 -1.47
C VAL A 457 17.50 35.41 -0.87
N ASP A 458 16.91 35.69 0.29
CA ASP A 458 17.12 36.91 1.07
C ASP A 458 17.53 36.51 2.49
N LEU A 459 18.85 36.36 2.69
CA LEU A 459 19.45 35.87 3.93
C LEU A 459 20.40 36.90 4.50
N LYS A 460 20.38 37.00 5.83
CA LYS A 460 21.34 37.71 6.66
C LYS A 460 22.13 36.68 7.44
N TRP A 461 23.44 36.82 7.47
CA TRP A 461 24.31 35.93 8.21
C TRP A 461 25.26 36.71 9.12
N ARG A 462 25.74 36.06 10.17
CA ARG A 462 26.68 36.60 11.15
C ARG A 462 27.58 35.50 11.65
N ASP A 463 28.88 35.79 11.75
CA ASP A 463 29.91 34.95 12.36
C ASP A 463 30.05 33.53 11.75
N LEU A 464 29.65 33.34 10.48
CA LEU A 464 29.80 32.07 9.77
C LEU A 464 31.29 31.75 9.54
N SER A 465 31.72 30.55 9.95
CA SER A 465 33.09 30.06 9.75
C SER A 465 33.11 28.71 9.03
N PRO A 466 32.65 28.62 7.76
CA PRO A 466 32.61 27.35 7.04
C PRO A 466 34.01 26.84 6.70
N THR A 467 34.23 25.54 6.89
CA THR A 467 35.46 24.85 6.47
C THR A 467 35.21 24.10 5.16
N PHE A 468 35.81 24.58 4.07
CA PHE A 468 35.71 23.91 2.78
C PHE A 468 36.86 22.92 2.58
N ASN A 469 36.53 21.65 2.32
CA ASN A 469 37.53 20.67 1.90
C ASN A 469 37.72 20.75 0.38
N THR A 470 38.85 21.31 -0.06
CA THR A 470 39.16 21.55 -1.47
C THR A 470 39.38 20.26 -2.29
N ARG A 471 39.49 19.09 -1.64
CA ARG A 471 39.70 17.80 -2.35
C ARG A 471 38.48 17.31 -3.12
N ASN A 472 37.28 17.80 -2.79
CA ASN A 472 36.03 17.29 -3.37
C ASN A 472 35.54 18.12 -4.57
N PHE A 473 36.16 19.27 -4.85
CA PHE A 473 35.88 20.05 -6.05
C PHE A 473 36.75 19.53 -7.21
N SER A 474 36.31 18.45 -7.86
CA SER A 474 36.80 18.16 -9.22
C SER A 474 36.27 19.26 -10.16
N PRO A 475 37.11 19.87 -11.00
CA PRO A 475 36.63 20.81 -12.01
C PRO A 475 35.65 20.07 -12.93
N VAL A 476 34.40 20.56 -12.96
CA VAL A 476 33.32 20.10 -13.85
C VAL A 476 33.59 20.52 -15.28
#